data_AF-A0A836V8U2-F1
#
_entry.id   AF-A0A836V8U2-F1
#
_cell.length_a   1.000
_cell.length_b   1.000
_cell.length_c   1.000
_cell.angle_alpha   90.00
_cell.angle_beta   90.00
_cell.angle_gamma   90.00
#
_symmetry.space_group_name_H-M   'P 1'
#
loop_
_entity.id
_entity.type
_entity.pdbx_description
1 polymer ?
#
loop_
_entity_poly.entity_id
_entity_poly.type
_entity_poly.pdbx_seq_one_letter_code
_entity_poly.pdbx_strand_id
1 'polypeptide(L)'
;TVIPLGSEICLSLWPFIRELPRNIALVRDSLPENMDAGKKLFSQLADEELTYQQMYVKQCHLAGITDEQLKTDILNEASHHLCQVMRRWCESPNHKDGVLAVVTAELAATAYARQTLEIFEKYFSDHAADYTKEEVEDGLEWLRHHSRPHTRHALWMRRMLDDIEVAPGDILPQPAETVLNALYRLWKCPLESDEKRVEGAR
;
A
#
# COMPACT_ATOMS: atom_id res chain seq x y z
N THR A 1 -10.79 -13.73 -15.63
CA THR A 1 -10.98 -13.35 -14.22
C THR A 1 -9.95 -12.35 -13.73
N VAL A 2 -8.75 -12.27 -14.33
CA VAL A 2 -7.68 -11.30 -13.95
C VAL A 2 -8.11 -9.84 -14.07
N ILE A 3 -8.62 -9.39 -15.22
CA ILE A 3 -9.04 -7.98 -15.41
C ILE A 3 -10.20 -7.58 -14.49
N PRO A 4 -11.30 -8.35 -14.36
CA PRO A 4 -12.35 -8.03 -13.39
C PRO A 4 -11.85 -7.91 -11.94
N LEU A 5 -10.97 -8.81 -11.50
CA LEU A 5 -10.38 -8.76 -10.16
C LEU A 5 -9.40 -7.57 -10.01
N GLY A 6 -8.57 -7.33 -11.02
CA GLY A 6 -7.65 -6.20 -11.07
C GLY A 6 -8.38 -4.87 -11.01
N SER A 7 -9.50 -4.74 -11.73
CA SER A 7 -10.38 -3.57 -11.68
C SER A 7 -10.93 -3.33 -10.27
N GLU A 8 -11.44 -4.38 -9.64
CA GLU A 8 -12.00 -4.29 -8.28
C GLU A 8 -10.95 -3.85 -7.26
N ILE A 9 -9.75 -4.44 -7.32
CA ILE A 9 -8.65 -4.08 -6.42
C ILE A 9 -8.19 -2.65 -6.69
N CYS A 10 -8.08 -2.24 -7.96
CA CYS A 10 -7.68 -0.90 -8.35
C CYS A 10 -8.63 0.17 -7.78
N LEU A 11 -9.94 -0.03 -7.92
CA LEU A 11 -10.93 0.89 -7.34
C LEU A 11 -10.92 0.88 -5.81
N SER A 12 -10.70 -0.28 -5.20
CA SER A 12 -10.68 -0.41 -3.73
C SER A 12 -9.45 0.25 -3.11
N LEU A 13 -8.28 0.11 -3.73
CA LEU A 13 -7.02 0.59 -3.17
C LEU A 13 -6.75 2.07 -3.50
N TRP A 14 -7.31 2.59 -4.60
CA TRP A 14 -7.11 3.98 -5.02
C TRP A 14 -7.34 5.03 -3.92
N PRO A 15 -8.40 4.97 -3.10
CA PRO A 15 -8.62 5.92 -2.01
C PRO A 15 -7.46 6.00 -1.01
N PHE A 16 -6.88 4.84 -0.67
CA PHE A 16 -5.74 4.76 0.23
C PHE A 16 -4.49 5.39 -0.42
N ILE A 17 -4.20 5.04 -1.67
CA ILE A 17 -3.09 5.59 -2.45
C ILE A 17 -3.22 7.11 -2.58
N ARG A 18 -4.44 7.63 -2.81
CA ARG A 18 -4.73 9.06 -2.91
C ARG A 18 -4.43 9.82 -1.61
N GLU A 19 -4.71 9.22 -0.45
CA GLU A 19 -4.50 9.84 0.87
C GLU A 19 -3.07 9.69 1.40
N LEU A 20 -2.29 8.73 0.87
CA LEU A 20 -0.99 8.34 1.43
C LEU A 20 0.04 9.48 1.53
N PRO A 21 0.25 10.35 0.51
CA PRO A 21 1.16 11.49 0.65
C PRO A 21 0.81 12.42 1.81
N ARG A 22 -0.48 12.67 2.02
CA ARG A 22 -0.96 13.51 3.13
C ARG A 22 -0.69 12.84 4.47
N ASN A 23 -0.98 11.55 4.59
CA ASN A 23 -0.71 10.79 5.80
C ASN A 23 0.79 10.79 6.14
N ILE A 24 1.66 10.63 5.16
CA ILE A 24 3.12 10.73 5.33
C ILE A 24 3.53 12.12 5.81
N ALA A 25 2.97 13.18 5.23
CA ALA A 25 3.25 14.55 5.65
C ALA A 25 2.84 14.80 7.12
N LEU A 26 1.73 14.22 7.58
CA LEU A 26 1.32 14.30 8.99
C LEU A 26 2.34 13.62 9.92
N VAL A 27 2.87 12.46 9.54
CA VAL A 27 3.93 11.78 10.29
C VAL A 27 5.21 12.62 10.32
N ARG A 28 5.62 13.18 9.18
CA ARG A 28 6.76 14.11 9.10
C ARG A 28 6.62 15.26 10.10
N ASP A 29 5.44 15.87 10.14
CA ASP A 29 5.19 17.06 10.96
C ASP A 29 5.08 16.74 12.44
N SER A 30 4.77 15.49 12.80
CA SER A 30 4.76 15.01 14.19
C SER A 30 6.12 14.55 14.71
N LEU A 31 7.13 14.41 13.83
CA LEU A 31 8.47 14.01 14.27
C LEU A 31 9.12 15.06 15.19
N PRO A 32 9.83 14.62 16.25
CA PRO A 32 10.65 15.48 17.10
C PRO A 32 11.66 16.34 16.31
N GLU A 33 12.05 17.49 16.86
CA GLU A 33 13.02 18.40 16.23
C GLU A 33 14.39 17.75 15.99
N ASN A 34 14.82 16.83 16.85
CA ASN A 34 16.08 16.11 16.69
C ASN A 34 16.06 15.02 15.60
N MET A 35 14.92 14.80 14.93
CA MET A 35 14.76 13.81 13.85
C MET A 35 14.78 14.45 12.45
N ASP A 36 15.66 15.41 12.21
CA ASP A 36 15.78 16.13 10.92
C ASP A 36 15.96 15.19 9.71
N ALA A 37 16.73 14.12 9.87
CA ALA A 37 16.91 13.10 8.84
C ALA A 37 15.57 12.43 8.50
N GLY A 38 14.80 12.03 9.51
CA GLY A 38 13.47 11.44 9.33
C GLY A 38 12.51 12.41 8.64
N LYS A 39 12.51 13.69 9.02
CA LYS A 39 11.68 14.74 8.39
C LYS A 39 12.00 14.91 6.90
N LYS A 40 13.28 14.96 6.55
CA LYS A 40 13.72 15.07 5.16
C LYS A 40 13.28 13.84 4.35
N LEU A 41 13.40 12.66 4.94
CA LEU A 41 13.07 11.42 4.25
C LEU A 41 11.56 11.27 4.01
N PHE A 42 10.72 11.55 5.01
CA PHE A 42 9.26 11.56 4.80
C PHE A 42 8.80 12.66 3.85
N SER A 43 9.51 13.79 3.77
CA SER A 43 9.23 14.78 2.73
C SER A 43 9.47 14.20 1.34
N GLN A 44 10.61 13.53 1.14
CA GLN A 44 10.93 12.88 -0.13
C GLN A 44 9.92 11.79 -0.49
N LEU A 45 9.47 11.00 0.48
CA LEU A 45 8.47 9.97 0.21
C LEU A 45 7.10 10.54 -0.12
N ALA A 46 6.65 11.56 0.60
CA ALA A 46 5.39 12.22 0.25
C ALA A 46 5.41 12.73 -1.20
N ASP A 47 6.54 13.28 -1.65
CA ASP A 47 6.73 13.73 -3.04
C ASP A 47 6.80 12.54 -4.03
N GLU A 48 7.48 11.46 -3.66
CA GLU A 48 7.55 10.24 -4.47
C GLU A 48 6.18 9.56 -4.62
N GLU A 49 5.38 9.50 -3.56
CA GLU A 49 4.02 8.95 -3.58
C GLU A 49 3.11 9.70 -4.55
N LEU A 50 3.30 11.01 -4.77
CA LEU A 50 2.57 11.74 -5.82
C LEU A 50 2.92 11.23 -7.22
N THR A 51 4.16 10.79 -7.43
CA THR A 51 4.58 10.15 -8.68
C THR A 51 3.98 8.74 -8.78
N TYR A 52 3.97 7.98 -7.69
CA TYR A 52 3.39 6.64 -7.67
C TYR A 52 1.87 6.66 -7.87
N GLN A 53 1.18 7.70 -7.42
CA GLN A 53 -0.24 7.92 -7.75
C GLN A 53 -0.48 7.97 -9.25
N GLN A 54 0.39 8.66 -10.00
CA GLN A 54 0.27 8.75 -11.46
C GLN A 54 0.48 7.39 -12.13
N MET A 55 1.50 6.64 -11.68
CA MET A 55 1.74 5.26 -12.15
C MET A 55 0.55 4.35 -11.83
N TYR A 56 -0.07 4.51 -10.64
CA TYR A 56 -1.21 3.73 -10.24
C TYR A 56 -2.47 4.04 -11.07
N VAL A 57 -2.69 5.31 -11.41
CA VAL A 57 -3.79 5.70 -12.31
C VAL A 57 -3.64 5.02 -13.68
N LYS A 58 -2.43 4.96 -14.23
CA LYS A 58 -2.16 4.21 -15.47
C LYS A 58 -2.48 2.71 -15.31
N GLN A 59 -2.14 2.12 -14.16
CA GLN A 59 -2.51 0.73 -13.86
C GLN A 59 -4.03 0.54 -13.80
N CYS A 60 -4.77 1.49 -13.20
CA CYS A 60 -6.22 1.48 -13.21
C CYS A 60 -6.79 1.54 -14.64
N HIS A 61 -6.23 2.40 -15.50
CA HIS A 61 -6.62 2.50 -16.90
C HIS A 61 -6.35 1.21 -17.68
N LEU A 62 -5.20 0.56 -17.45
CA LEU A 62 -4.89 -0.75 -18.02
C LEU A 62 -5.88 -1.85 -17.56
N ALA A 63 -6.45 -1.72 -16.36
CA ALA A 63 -7.53 -2.57 -15.88
C ALA A 63 -8.92 -2.20 -16.46
N GLY A 64 -9.03 -1.14 -17.26
CA GLY A 64 -10.29 -0.68 -17.86
C GLY A 64 -11.10 0.30 -17.01
N ILE A 65 -10.49 0.91 -15.99
CA ILE A 65 -11.14 1.92 -15.16
C ILE A 65 -11.00 3.30 -15.82
N THR A 66 -12.05 4.11 -15.81
CA THR A 66 -12.02 5.49 -16.33
C THR A 66 -11.71 6.53 -15.25
N ASP A 67 -11.29 7.72 -15.66
CA ASP A 67 -11.08 8.86 -14.74
C ASP A 67 -12.35 9.24 -13.97
N GLU A 68 -13.53 9.10 -14.58
CA GLU A 68 -14.81 9.34 -13.91
C GLU A 68 -14.99 8.37 -12.75
N GLN A 69 -14.66 7.10 -12.93
CA GLN A 69 -14.73 6.10 -11.86
C GLN A 69 -13.73 6.41 -10.75
N LEU A 70 -12.50 6.84 -11.09
CA LEU A 70 -11.48 7.23 -10.10
C LEU A 70 -11.82 8.52 -9.32
N LYS A 71 -12.68 9.37 -9.89
CA LYS A 71 -13.21 10.58 -9.22
C LYS A 71 -14.37 10.26 -8.27
N THR A 72 -15.01 9.10 -8.39
CA THR A 72 -16.09 8.73 -7.47
C THR A 72 -15.53 8.38 -6.10
N ASP A 73 -16.06 9.02 -5.05
CA ASP A 73 -15.73 8.68 -3.65
C ASP A 73 -16.54 7.47 -3.13
N ILE A 74 -16.93 6.55 -4.01
CA ILE A 74 -17.66 5.34 -3.60
C ILE A 74 -16.65 4.35 -3.03
N LEU A 75 -16.40 4.49 -1.73
CA LEU A 75 -15.55 3.58 -0.97
C LEU A 75 -16.36 2.34 -0.59
N ASN A 76 -15.84 1.16 -0.89
CA ASN A 76 -16.32 -0.03 -0.20
C ASN A 76 -15.86 -0.02 1.26
N GLU A 77 -16.50 -0.83 2.10
CA GLU A 77 -16.26 -0.85 3.55
C GLU A 77 -14.78 -1.11 3.91
N ALA A 78 -14.11 -2.01 3.18
CA ALA A 78 -12.71 -2.33 3.41
C ALA A 78 -11.77 -1.16 3.06
N SER A 79 -12.03 -0.46 1.96
CA SER A 79 -11.29 0.73 1.53
C SER A 79 -11.41 1.84 2.56
N HIS A 80 -12.64 2.11 3.00
CA HIS A 80 -12.92 3.11 4.03
C HIS A 80 -12.22 2.75 5.35
N HIS A 81 -12.30 1.49 5.77
CA HIS A 81 -11.64 1.01 6.98
C HIS A 81 -10.11 1.18 6.91
N LEU A 82 -9.48 0.81 5.80
CA LEU A 82 -8.03 1.00 5.61
C LEU A 82 -7.62 2.47 5.72
N CYS A 83 -8.36 3.37 5.05
CA CYS A 83 -8.08 4.81 5.13
C CYS A 83 -8.22 5.34 6.56
N GLN A 84 -9.25 4.89 7.30
CA GLN A 84 -9.45 5.25 8.70
C GLN A 84 -8.31 4.75 9.60
N VAL A 85 -7.89 3.50 9.44
CA VAL A 85 -6.78 2.91 10.21
C VAL A 85 -5.49 3.66 9.95
N MET A 86 -5.17 3.91 8.67
CA MET A 86 -3.95 4.64 8.31
C MET A 86 -3.94 6.05 8.89
N ARG A 87 -5.04 6.79 8.72
CA ARG A 87 -5.18 8.15 9.24
C ARG A 87 -5.05 8.19 10.75
N ARG A 88 -5.73 7.28 11.47
CA ARG A 88 -5.67 7.19 12.93
C ARG A 88 -4.23 7.07 13.44
N TRP A 89 -3.40 6.24 12.82
CA TRP A 89 -2.02 6.07 13.24
C TRP A 89 -1.13 7.22 12.83
N CYS A 90 -1.34 7.79 11.64
CA CYS A 90 -0.56 8.95 11.17
C CYS A 90 -0.88 10.24 11.94
N GLU A 91 -2.09 10.35 12.51
CA GLU A 91 -2.52 11.45 13.39
C GLU A 91 -2.26 11.16 14.88
N SER A 92 -1.67 10.01 15.23
CA SER A 92 -1.37 9.66 16.62
C SER A 92 -0.41 10.69 17.24
N PRO A 93 -0.63 11.10 18.52
CA PRO A 93 0.34 11.94 19.23
C PRO A 93 1.68 11.22 19.46
N ASN A 94 1.71 9.88 19.36
CA ASN A 94 2.93 9.11 19.35
C ASN A 94 3.41 8.92 17.90
N HIS A 95 4.38 9.74 17.48
CA HIS A 95 4.96 9.71 16.14
C HIS A 95 5.46 8.32 15.72
N LYS A 96 5.90 7.48 16.67
CA LYS A 96 6.35 6.11 16.40
C LYS A 96 5.25 5.27 15.73
N ASP A 97 3.99 5.49 16.10
CA ASP A 97 2.86 4.75 15.54
C ASP A 97 2.67 5.09 14.06
N GLY A 98 2.76 6.38 13.72
CA GLY A 98 2.67 6.85 12.34
C GLY A 98 3.83 6.34 11.47
N VAL A 99 5.06 6.37 12.01
CA VAL A 99 6.24 5.80 11.34
C VAL A 99 6.02 4.32 11.03
N LEU A 100 5.56 3.53 12.01
CA LEU A 100 5.27 2.11 11.83
C LEU A 100 4.18 1.87 10.78
N ALA A 101 3.11 2.68 10.78
CA ALA A 101 2.04 2.56 9.81
C ALA A 101 2.52 2.83 8.37
N VAL A 102 3.32 3.88 8.16
CA VAL A 102 3.89 4.19 6.83
C VAL A 102 4.85 3.10 6.37
N VAL A 103 5.80 2.70 7.21
CA VAL A 103 6.75 1.62 6.88
C VAL A 103 6.01 0.33 6.54
N THR A 104 4.92 0.03 7.24
CA THR A 104 4.09 -1.15 6.95
C THR A 104 3.43 -1.05 5.58
N ALA A 105 2.91 0.13 5.20
CA ALA A 105 2.33 0.34 3.87
C ALA A 105 3.36 0.12 2.75
N GLU A 106 4.57 0.66 2.89
CA GLU A 106 5.67 0.50 1.92
C GLU A 106 6.06 -0.97 1.72
N LEU A 107 6.22 -1.69 2.84
CA LEU A 107 6.56 -3.12 2.81
C LEU A 107 5.43 -3.95 2.21
N ALA A 108 4.18 -3.61 2.50
CA ALA A 108 3.03 -4.29 1.95
C ALA A 108 2.88 -4.04 0.45
N ALA A 109 3.13 -2.81 -0.03
CA ALA A 109 3.16 -2.50 -1.46
C ALA A 109 4.24 -3.33 -2.19
N THR A 110 5.44 -3.43 -1.60
CA THR A 110 6.51 -4.27 -2.12
C THR A 110 6.10 -5.74 -2.21
N ALA A 111 5.52 -6.28 -1.13
CA ALA A 111 5.08 -7.68 -1.07
C ALA A 111 3.98 -7.98 -2.08
N TYR A 112 2.97 -7.10 -2.17
CA TYR A 112 1.88 -7.20 -3.14
C TYR A 112 2.40 -7.16 -4.57
N ALA A 113 3.26 -6.20 -4.90
CA ALA A 113 3.80 -6.03 -6.24
C ALA A 113 4.62 -7.24 -6.69
N ARG A 114 5.42 -7.84 -5.80
CA ARG A 114 6.18 -9.06 -6.10
C ARG A 114 5.29 -10.26 -6.42
N GLN A 115 4.18 -10.42 -5.70
CA GLN A 115 3.26 -11.54 -5.96
C GLN A 115 2.42 -11.34 -7.21
N THR A 116 2.01 -10.10 -7.48
CA THR A 116 1.03 -9.81 -8.53
C THR A 116 1.65 -9.51 -9.89
N LEU A 117 2.86 -8.96 -9.94
CA LEU A 117 3.51 -8.57 -11.20
C LEU A 117 3.59 -9.74 -12.18
N GLU A 118 4.07 -10.92 -11.74
CA GLU A 118 4.21 -12.10 -12.60
C GLU A 118 2.86 -12.55 -13.19
N ILE A 119 1.79 -12.43 -12.40
CA ILE A 119 0.43 -12.80 -12.82
C ILE A 119 -0.06 -11.86 -13.92
N PHE A 120 0.13 -10.55 -13.75
CA PHE A 120 -0.27 -9.55 -14.74
C PHE A 120 0.59 -9.63 -16.01
N GLU A 121 1.92 -9.78 -15.88
CA GLU A 121 2.82 -9.92 -17.03
C GLU A 121 2.47 -11.15 -17.87
N LYS A 122 2.18 -12.29 -17.22
CA LYS A 122 1.69 -13.48 -17.92
C LYS A 122 0.36 -13.20 -18.63
N TYR A 123 -0.60 -12.59 -17.94
CA TYR A 123 -1.91 -12.30 -18.53
C TYR A 123 -1.79 -11.43 -19.78
N PHE A 124 -1.07 -10.32 -19.72
CA PHE A 124 -0.92 -9.41 -20.87
C PHE A 124 -0.07 -10.00 -21.99
N SER A 125 0.90 -10.88 -21.66
CA SER A 125 1.62 -11.66 -22.68
C SER A 125 0.67 -12.61 -23.42
N ASP A 126 -0.23 -13.29 -22.72
CA ASP A 126 -1.20 -14.22 -23.32
C ASP A 126 -2.28 -13.48 -24.15
N HIS A 127 -2.46 -12.17 -23.93
CA HIS A 127 -3.43 -11.31 -24.61
C HIS A 127 -2.77 -10.19 -25.42
N ALA A 128 -1.55 -10.39 -25.91
CA ALA A 128 -0.76 -9.35 -26.57
C ALA A 128 -1.39 -8.76 -27.86
N ALA A 129 -2.42 -9.41 -28.41
CA ALA A 129 -3.17 -8.91 -29.55
C ALA A 129 -4.19 -7.81 -29.18
N ASP A 130 -4.60 -7.74 -27.90
CA ASP A 130 -5.66 -6.86 -27.42
C ASP A 130 -5.14 -5.54 -26.83
N TYR A 131 -3.83 -5.42 -26.62
CA TYR A 131 -3.18 -4.28 -25.98
C TYR A 131 -1.95 -3.84 -26.75
N THR A 132 -1.68 -2.54 -26.75
CA THR A 132 -0.39 -2.03 -27.25
C THR A 132 0.72 -2.32 -26.23
N LYS A 133 1.95 -2.41 -26.72
CA LYS A 133 3.12 -2.57 -25.86
C LYS A 133 3.27 -1.41 -24.86
N GLU A 134 3.00 -0.18 -25.31
CA GLU A 134 3.10 1.04 -24.50
C GLU A 134 2.08 1.02 -23.35
N GLU A 135 0.81 0.68 -23.62
CA GLU A 135 -0.22 0.58 -22.58
C GLU A 135 0.15 -0.42 -21.48
N VAL A 136 0.71 -1.58 -21.86
CA VAL A 136 1.16 -2.59 -20.89
C VAL A 136 2.42 -2.14 -20.15
N GLU A 137 3.35 -1.44 -20.83
CA GLU A 137 4.55 -0.93 -20.19
C GLU A 137 4.23 0.11 -19.12
N ASP A 138 3.38 1.08 -19.47
CA ASP A 138 2.94 2.17 -18.61
C ASP A 138 2.02 1.68 -17.49
N GLY A 139 1.05 0.80 -17.80
CA GLY A 139 0.11 0.31 -16.79
C GLY A 139 0.70 -0.68 -15.79
N LEU A 140 1.85 -1.30 -16.10
CA LEU A 140 2.57 -2.16 -15.15
C LEU A 140 3.72 -1.43 -14.43
N GLU A 141 3.92 -0.14 -14.68
CA GLU A 141 5.02 0.64 -14.12
C GLU A 141 5.00 0.63 -12.58
N TRP A 142 3.83 0.81 -11.96
CA TRP A 142 3.69 0.83 -10.50
C TRP A 142 4.12 -0.51 -9.87
N LEU A 143 3.67 -1.64 -10.44
CA LEU A 143 4.04 -2.99 -9.98
C LEU A 143 5.54 -3.26 -10.19
N ARG A 144 6.10 -2.84 -11.32
CA ARG A 144 7.53 -3.02 -11.62
C ARG A 144 8.41 -2.19 -10.70
N HIS A 145 7.99 -0.98 -10.36
CA HIS A 145 8.70 -0.12 -9.43
C HIS A 145 8.76 -0.75 -8.04
N HIS A 146 7.60 -1.12 -7.49
CA HIS A 146 7.49 -1.64 -6.12
C HIS A 146 8.00 -3.09 -5.97
N SER A 147 8.03 -3.89 -7.04
CA SER A 147 8.57 -5.26 -6.97
C SER A 147 10.10 -5.30 -6.85
N ARG A 148 10.79 -4.28 -7.40
CA ARG A 148 12.25 -4.21 -7.44
C ARG A 148 12.82 -3.89 -6.06
N PRO A 149 14.01 -4.42 -5.71
CA PRO A 149 14.71 -4.02 -4.49
C PRO A 149 15.08 -2.54 -4.54
N HIS A 150 14.38 -1.70 -3.79
CA HIS A 150 14.71 -0.28 -3.67
C HIS A 150 15.67 -0.07 -2.48
N THR A 151 16.97 -0.32 -2.69
CA THR A 151 17.99 -0.30 -1.63
C THR A 151 17.96 1.01 -0.81
N ARG A 152 17.68 2.15 -1.45
CA ARG A 152 17.52 3.44 -0.76
C ARG A 152 16.35 3.43 0.22
N HIS A 153 15.18 2.92 -0.17
CA HIS A 153 14.01 2.87 0.72
C HIS A 153 14.20 1.85 1.83
N ALA A 154 14.78 0.68 1.53
CA ALA A 154 15.08 -0.33 2.54
C ALA A 154 16.05 0.19 3.61
N LEU A 155 17.12 0.86 3.21
CA LEU A 155 18.07 1.49 4.14
C LEU A 155 17.41 2.59 4.96
N TRP A 156 16.52 3.36 4.35
CA TRP A 156 15.79 4.39 5.06
C TRP A 156 14.79 3.81 6.07
N MET A 157 13.91 2.89 5.66
CA MET A 157 12.95 2.24 6.57
C MET A 157 13.68 1.63 7.77
N ARG A 158 14.82 0.97 7.55
CA ARG A 158 15.67 0.46 8.63
C ARG A 158 16.13 1.57 9.58
N ARG A 159 16.69 2.67 9.06
CA ARG A 159 17.13 3.81 9.89
C ARG A 159 15.98 4.41 10.69
N MET A 160 14.78 4.52 10.10
CA MET A 160 13.61 5.02 10.84
C MET A 160 13.26 4.11 12.00
N LEU A 161 13.24 2.79 11.78
CA LEU A 161 12.93 1.81 12.82
C LEU A 161 14.00 1.82 13.94
N ASP A 162 15.27 2.01 13.58
CA ASP A 162 16.37 2.19 14.52
C ASP A 162 16.15 3.48 15.36
N ASP A 163 15.79 4.60 14.72
CA ASP A 163 15.57 5.90 15.38
C ASP A 163 14.36 5.91 16.33
N ILE A 164 13.32 5.12 16.05
CA ILE A 164 12.14 5.00 16.92
C ILE A 164 12.27 3.87 17.96
N GLU A 165 13.42 3.22 18.05
CA GLU A 165 13.73 2.17 19.04
C GLU A 165 12.66 1.09 19.12
N VAL A 166 12.27 0.51 17.97
CA VAL A 166 11.34 -0.61 17.97
C VAL A 166 12.00 -1.80 18.64
N ALA A 167 11.45 -2.22 19.79
CA ALA A 167 11.98 -3.34 20.55
C ALA A 167 11.98 -4.61 19.66
N PRO A 168 13.10 -5.35 19.58
CA PRO A 168 13.11 -6.63 18.90
C PRO A 168 12.17 -7.58 19.63
N GLY A 169 11.31 -8.26 18.88
CA GLY A 169 10.37 -9.24 19.42
C GLY A 169 9.63 -9.98 18.32
N ASP A 170 9.03 -11.11 18.68
CA ASP A 170 8.27 -11.96 17.76
C ASP A 170 6.85 -11.43 17.48
N ILE A 171 6.45 -10.36 18.18
CA ILE A 171 5.10 -9.77 18.09
C ILE A 171 5.17 -8.52 17.24
N LEU A 172 4.32 -8.46 16.21
CA LEU A 172 4.17 -7.26 15.39
C LEU A 172 3.66 -6.09 16.24
N PRO A 173 4.25 -4.89 16.12
CA PRO A 173 3.69 -3.69 16.74
C PRO A 173 2.26 -3.45 16.28
N GLN A 174 1.39 -3.02 17.21
CA GLN A 174 -0.04 -2.83 16.95
C GLN A 174 -0.35 -1.96 15.70
N PRO A 175 0.37 -0.85 15.42
CA PRO A 175 0.14 -0.08 14.20
C PRO A 175 0.40 -0.90 12.93
N ALA A 176 1.47 -1.70 12.92
CA ALA A 176 1.80 -2.56 11.79
C ALA A 176 0.78 -3.68 11.60
N GLU A 177 0.42 -4.37 12.69
CA GLU A 177 -0.58 -5.45 12.65
C GLU A 177 -1.94 -4.96 12.13
N THR A 178 -2.43 -3.83 12.65
CA THR A 178 -3.74 -3.31 12.27
C THR A 178 -3.79 -2.79 10.83
N VAL A 179 -2.71 -2.17 10.32
CA VAL A 179 -2.59 -1.79 8.91
C VAL A 179 -2.55 -3.02 8.00
N LEU A 180 -1.75 -4.04 8.35
CA LEU A 180 -1.69 -5.29 7.58
C LEU A 180 -3.05 -5.99 7.52
N ASN A 181 -3.75 -6.08 8.65
CA ASN A 181 -5.08 -6.70 8.69
C ASN A 181 -6.09 -5.94 7.84
N ALA A 182 -6.04 -4.61 7.82
CA ALA A 182 -6.89 -3.79 6.95
C ALA A 182 -6.56 -4.00 5.46
N LEU A 183 -5.28 -4.12 5.11
CA LEU A 183 -4.84 -4.45 3.74
C LEU A 183 -5.28 -5.85 3.31
N TYR A 184 -5.12 -6.87 4.16
CA TYR A 184 -5.58 -8.24 3.89
C TYR A 184 -7.09 -8.30 3.68
N ARG A 185 -7.86 -7.57 4.49
CA ARG A 185 -9.32 -7.45 4.30
C ARG A 185 -9.67 -6.82 2.95
N LEU A 186 -8.94 -5.80 2.51
CA LEU A 186 -9.14 -5.16 1.22
C LEU A 186 -8.80 -6.09 0.06
N TRP A 187 -7.68 -6.79 0.14
CA TRP A 187 -7.25 -7.75 -0.89
C TRP A 187 -8.05 -9.05 -0.90
N LYS A 188 -9.03 -9.19 0.01
CA LYS A 188 -9.82 -10.41 0.20
C LYS A 188 -8.92 -11.64 0.38
N CYS A 189 -7.74 -11.44 0.96
CA CYS A 189 -6.95 -12.55 1.46
C CYS A 189 -7.82 -13.25 2.50
N PRO A 190 -7.96 -14.59 2.47
CA PRO A 190 -8.55 -15.30 3.58
C PRO A 190 -7.72 -14.91 4.82
N LEU A 191 -8.31 -14.12 5.71
CA LEU A 191 -7.79 -14.02 7.06
C LEU A 191 -7.85 -15.46 7.59
N GLU A 192 -6.79 -15.96 8.23
CA GLU A 192 -6.77 -17.26 8.91
C GLU A 192 -7.73 -17.25 10.12
N SER A 193 -9.02 -17.07 9.84
CA SER A 193 -10.08 -17.05 10.82
C SER A 193 -11.32 -17.66 10.20
N ASP A 194 -11.21 -18.92 9.79
CA ASP A 194 -12.34 -19.85 9.71
C ASP A 194 -11.96 -21.34 9.80
N GLU A 195 -10.77 -21.67 10.30
CA GLU A 195 -10.45 -23.02 10.76
C GLU A 195 -10.37 -23.05 12.29
N LYS A 196 -11.34 -23.73 12.91
CA LYS A 196 -11.50 -24.06 14.35
C LYS A 196 -12.36 -23.13 15.22
N ARG A 197 -13.49 -22.65 14.70
CA ARG A 197 -14.69 -22.37 15.54
C ARG A 197 -15.90 -23.26 15.29
N VAL A 198 -15.70 -24.40 14.62
CA VAL A 198 -16.68 -25.49 14.57
C VAL A 198 -15.99 -26.79 14.94
N GLU A 199 -15.77 -27.01 16.24
CA GLU A 199 -15.78 -28.34 16.84
C GLU A 199 -16.08 -28.18 18.34
N GLY A 200 -17.31 -27.77 18.59
CA GLY A 200 -17.96 -27.73 19.89
C GLY A 200 -19.44 -28.05 19.71
N ALA A 201 -19.74 -29.24 19.19
CA ALA A 201 -21.09 -29.81 19.17
C ALA A 201 -21.05 -31.33 18.98
N ARG A 202 -20.68 -32.07 20.03
CA ARG A 202 -21.27 -33.35 20.44
C ARG A 202 -20.80 -33.73 21.83
#